data_AF-A0A1G4B077-F1
#
_entry.id   AF-A0A1G4B077-F1
#
_cell.length_a   1.000
_cell.length_b   1.000
_cell.length_c   1.000
_cell.angle_alpha   90.00
_cell.angle_beta   90.00
_cell.angle_gamma   90.00
#
_symmetry.space_group_name_H-M   'P 1'
#
loop_
_entity.id
_entity.type
_entity.pdbx_description
1 polymer ?
#
loop_
_entity_poly.entity_id
_entity_poly.type
_entity_poly.pdbx_seq_one_letter_code
_entity_poly.pdbx_strand_id
1 'polypeptide(L)'
;MEMEMPSAAALAGTRLLGEVEETRLDEVLHALRIALNPDAPWTKSRHPKPYPIPGLDDLVTRNFRATKSAPLAVTGRQLPLIYALVSTLLSHPYNKTVLIIDTEHRFDATRLLCNQDDLRHAYVHRPARRGNVDGRSGGGAGMGADQIRELVAAAEGWMLYGGHHSGARQWWGTMVIGALGAGDVTTAWKGWLRVDREYVPGFSIGCSATEAVKDRQQRQEVVDAAPWAVSSQWGCFTFTDSDSTKITLDPRGSTDR
;
A
#
# COMPACT_ATOMS: atom_id res chain seq x y z
N MET A 1 -22.23 27.98 -50.67
CA MET A 1 -21.78 27.80 -49.27
C MET A 1 -20.43 27.13 -49.37
N GLU A 2 -19.39 27.92 -49.60
CA GLU A 2 -18.03 27.42 -49.80
C GLU A 2 -17.37 27.24 -48.44
N MET A 3 -16.89 26.02 -48.20
CA MET A 3 -16.19 25.65 -46.97
C MET A 3 -14.71 25.97 -47.18
N GLU A 4 -14.24 27.03 -46.53
CA GLU A 4 -12.85 27.47 -46.58
C GLU A 4 -11.96 26.37 -46.00
N MET A 5 -11.15 25.73 -46.86
CA MET A 5 -10.24 24.67 -46.43
C MET A 5 -9.00 25.27 -45.76
N PRO A 6 -8.57 24.78 -44.59
CA PRO A 6 -7.39 25.28 -43.92
C PRO A 6 -6.14 25.04 -44.79
N SER A 7 -5.31 26.09 -44.91
CA SER A 7 -4.06 26.06 -45.67
C SER A 7 -3.13 24.94 -45.19
N ALA A 8 -2.36 24.35 -46.12
CA ALA A 8 -1.38 23.31 -45.83
C ALA A 8 -0.38 23.72 -44.73
N ALA A 9 -0.10 25.03 -44.58
CA ALA A 9 0.72 25.55 -43.49
C ALA A 9 0.04 25.44 -42.11
N ALA A 10 -1.28 25.59 -42.03
CA ALA A 10 -2.05 25.41 -40.80
C ALA A 10 -2.17 23.92 -40.42
N LEU A 11 -2.29 23.03 -41.40
CA LEU A 11 -2.22 21.57 -41.20
C LEU A 11 -0.82 21.08 -40.81
N ALA A 12 0.23 21.72 -41.32
CA ALA A 12 1.61 21.42 -40.92
C ALA A 12 1.93 21.96 -39.51
N GLY A 13 1.45 23.16 -39.16
CA GLY A 13 1.65 23.75 -37.83
C GLY A 13 0.93 23.00 -36.71
N THR A 14 -0.27 22.47 -36.97
CA THR A 14 -1.01 21.62 -36.01
C THR A 14 -0.36 20.26 -35.80
N ARG A 15 0.29 19.69 -36.83
CA ARG A 15 1.06 18.45 -36.71
C ARG A 15 2.37 18.65 -35.95
N LEU A 16 3.07 19.77 -36.18
CA LEU A 16 4.29 20.12 -35.46
C LEU A 16 4.05 20.45 -33.98
N LEU A 17 2.90 21.02 -33.62
CA LEU A 17 2.54 21.27 -32.21
C LEU A 17 1.92 20.06 -31.51
N GLY A 18 1.41 19.07 -32.26
CA GLY A 18 0.99 17.77 -31.72
C GLY A 18 2.14 16.79 -31.47
N GLU A 19 3.32 17.06 -32.05
CA GLU A 19 4.56 16.29 -31.89
C GLU A 19 5.44 16.80 -30.73
N VAL A 20 5.07 17.91 -30.09
CA VAL A 20 5.70 18.32 -28.82
C VAL A 20 5.12 17.47 -27.71
N GLU A 21 5.78 16.34 -27.45
CA GLU A 21 5.54 15.53 -26.26
C GLU A 21 5.84 16.44 -25.04
N GLU A 22 4.78 16.90 -24.36
CA GLU A 22 4.91 17.63 -23.10
C GLU A 22 5.50 16.68 -22.06
N THR A 23 6.83 16.59 -22.04
CA THR A 23 7.57 15.84 -21.02
C THR A 23 7.13 16.37 -19.67
N ARG A 24 6.56 15.51 -18.82
CA ARG A 24 6.11 15.91 -17.50
C ARG A 24 7.32 16.43 -16.73
N LEU A 25 7.15 17.48 -15.93
CA LEU A 25 8.24 18.04 -15.13
C LEU A 25 8.95 16.95 -14.29
N ASP A 26 8.20 15.94 -13.87
CA ASP A 26 8.71 14.78 -13.14
C ASP A 26 9.67 13.92 -13.97
N GLU A 27 9.44 13.78 -15.27
CA GLU A 27 10.30 13.04 -16.21
C GLU A 27 11.60 13.79 -16.48
N VAL A 28 11.52 15.11 -16.65
CA VAL A 28 12.70 15.98 -16.80
C VAL A 28 13.55 15.97 -15.52
N LEU A 29 12.90 16.05 -14.36
CA LEU A 29 13.59 15.97 -13.06
C LEU A 29 14.14 14.57 -12.77
N HIS A 30 13.50 13.52 -13.29
CA HIS A 30 13.99 12.14 -13.20
C HIS A 30 15.24 11.94 -14.07
N ALA A 31 15.19 12.35 -15.34
CA ALA A 31 16.32 12.30 -16.26
C ALA A 31 17.52 13.11 -15.74
N LEU A 32 17.28 14.31 -15.19
CA LEU A 32 18.33 15.14 -14.58
C LEU A 32 18.96 14.47 -13.36
N ARG A 33 18.19 13.76 -12.53
CA ARG A 33 18.73 13.02 -11.38
C ARG A 33 19.56 11.82 -11.80
N ILE A 34 19.14 11.07 -12.82
CA ILE A 34 19.91 9.96 -13.38
C ILE A 34 21.26 10.48 -13.92
N ALA A 35 21.24 11.62 -14.61
CA ALA A 35 22.45 12.24 -15.16
C ALA A 35 23.42 12.74 -14.07
N LEU A 36 22.90 13.23 -12.94
CA LEU A 36 23.71 13.80 -11.85
C LEU A 36 24.22 12.75 -10.86
N ASN A 37 23.53 11.62 -10.70
CA ASN A 37 23.96 10.52 -9.84
C ASN A 37 23.38 9.18 -10.33
N PRO A 38 24.12 8.43 -11.18
CA PRO A 38 23.63 7.17 -11.75
C PRO A 38 23.45 6.07 -10.69
N ASP A 39 24.10 6.20 -9.53
CA ASP A 39 24.00 5.28 -8.39
C ASP A 39 23.00 5.75 -7.32
N ALA A 40 22.26 6.83 -7.58
CA ALA A 40 21.23 7.29 -6.65
C ALA A 40 20.11 6.24 -6.56
N PRO A 41 19.82 5.70 -5.36
CA PRO A 41 18.69 4.79 -5.20
C PRO A 41 17.42 5.47 -5.71
N TRP A 42 16.65 4.75 -6.52
CA TRP A 42 15.38 5.19 -7.11
C TRP A 42 14.55 5.95 -6.07
N THR A 43 14.59 7.28 -6.13
CA THR A 43 13.75 8.11 -5.26
C THR A 43 12.36 8.07 -5.86
N LYS A 44 11.57 7.10 -5.40
CA LYS A 44 10.14 7.00 -5.72
C LYS A 44 9.48 8.38 -5.53
N SER A 45 8.56 8.69 -6.43
CA SER A 45 7.82 9.95 -6.55
C SER A 45 7.80 10.79 -5.25
N ARG A 46 8.30 12.02 -5.33
CA ARG A 46 8.28 12.98 -4.21
C ARG A 46 6.85 13.33 -3.75
N HIS A 47 5.82 12.89 -4.43
CA HIS A 47 4.42 13.07 -4.04
C HIS A 47 3.84 11.77 -3.49
N PRO A 48 2.99 11.84 -2.44
CA PRO A 48 2.23 10.69 -1.97
C PRO A 48 1.42 10.05 -3.10
N LYS A 49 1.48 8.72 -3.18
CA LYS A 49 0.57 7.93 -4.00
C LYS A 49 -0.84 7.99 -3.40
N PRO A 50 -1.90 7.88 -4.21
CA PRO A 50 -3.25 7.71 -3.70
C PRO A 50 -3.42 6.31 -3.09
N TYR A 51 -4.05 6.27 -1.92
CA TYR A 51 -4.38 5.08 -1.15
C TYR A 51 -5.91 4.90 -1.19
N PRO A 52 -6.41 3.75 -1.67
CA PRO A 52 -7.85 3.50 -1.80
C PRO A 52 -8.52 3.12 -0.47
N ILE A 53 -8.16 3.82 0.62
CA ILE A 53 -8.79 3.68 1.93
C ILE A 53 -9.29 5.06 2.34
N PRO A 54 -10.60 5.24 2.55
CA PRO A 54 -11.16 6.51 2.99
C PRO A 54 -10.44 7.05 4.24
N GLY A 55 -10.06 8.33 4.21
CA GLY A 55 -9.34 9.00 5.29
C GLY A 55 -7.82 8.75 5.35
N LEU A 56 -7.29 7.72 4.68
CA LEU A 56 -5.84 7.44 4.69
C LEU A 56 -5.06 8.51 3.89
N ASP A 57 -5.56 8.89 2.71
CA ASP A 57 -4.92 9.91 1.86
C ASP A 57 -4.77 11.27 2.55
N ASP A 58 -5.75 11.65 3.36
CA ASP A 58 -5.70 12.90 4.13
C ASP A 58 -4.57 12.87 5.15
N LEU A 59 -4.42 11.76 5.89
CA LEU A 59 -3.35 11.59 6.87
C LEU A 59 -1.98 11.56 6.20
N VAL A 60 -1.83 10.82 5.10
CA VAL A 60 -0.57 10.75 4.34
C VAL A 60 -0.22 12.12 3.77
N THR A 61 -1.18 12.86 3.23
CA THR A 61 -0.98 14.20 2.68
C THR A 61 -0.54 15.18 3.76
N ARG A 62 -1.18 15.17 4.94
CA ARG A 62 -0.78 16.01 6.08
C ARG A 62 0.63 15.67 6.56
N ASN A 63 0.93 14.37 6.69
CA ASN A 63 2.26 13.92 7.08
C ASN A 63 3.33 14.36 6.07
N PHE A 64 3.06 14.20 4.78
CA PHE A 64 3.97 14.60 3.72
C PHE A 64 4.18 16.12 3.72
N ARG A 65 3.13 16.92 3.89
CA ARG A 65 3.25 18.39 3.98
C ARG A 65 4.20 18.81 5.09
N ALA A 66 4.12 18.17 6.25
CA ALA A 66 4.91 18.48 7.43
C ALA A 66 6.34 17.94 7.39
N THR A 67 6.54 16.71 6.89
CA THR A 67 7.83 16.00 7.02
C THR A 67 8.61 15.91 5.71
N LYS A 68 7.97 16.18 4.58
CA LYS A 68 8.50 15.94 3.22
C LYS A 68 8.99 14.51 2.98
N SER A 69 8.53 13.56 3.80
CA SER A 69 8.84 12.15 3.70
C SER A 69 7.59 11.38 3.27
N ALA A 70 7.69 10.52 2.26
CA ALA A 70 6.61 9.61 1.89
C ALA A 70 7.21 8.22 1.62
N PRO A 71 7.25 7.40 2.67
CA PRO A 71 6.46 6.17 2.66
C PRO A 71 5.39 6.16 3.76
N LEU A 72 4.30 5.44 3.52
CA LEU A 72 3.34 5.11 4.56
C LEU A 72 4.00 4.12 5.54
N ALA A 73 4.34 4.59 6.75
CA ALA A 73 5.02 3.78 7.76
C ALA A 73 4.05 3.44 8.90
N VAL A 74 3.66 2.17 8.98
CA VAL A 74 2.61 1.64 9.85
C VAL A 74 3.22 0.86 11.01
N THR A 75 2.62 0.99 12.19
CA THR A 75 2.98 0.30 13.43
C THR A 75 1.76 -0.29 14.12
N GLY A 76 1.97 -1.11 15.16
CA GLY A 76 0.91 -1.69 15.99
C GLY A 76 0.42 -3.02 15.43
N ARG A 77 -0.89 -3.15 15.22
CA ARG A 77 -1.54 -4.29 14.56
C ARG A 77 -1.70 -3.99 13.07
N GLN A 78 -0.60 -4.00 12.31
CA GLN A 78 -0.58 -3.52 10.92
C GLN A 78 -1.35 -4.37 9.89
N LEU A 79 -1.41 -5.70 10.07
CA LEU A 79 -1.86 -6.62 9.02
C LEU A 79 -3.29 -6.37 8.52
N PRO A 80 -4.28 -6.04 9.38
CA PRO A 80 -5.62 -5.66 8.92
C PRO A 80 -5.63 -4.51 7.92
N LEU A 81 -4.84 -3.46 8.17
CA LEU A 81 -4.73 -2.33 7.23
C LEU A 81 -4.08 -2.77 5.91
N ILE A 82 -3.08 -3.65 5.97
CA ILE A 82 -2.44 -4.22 4.79
C ILE A 82 -3.40 -5.10 3.99
N TYR A 83 -4.19 -5.95 4.65
CA TYR A 83 -5.21 -6.76 3.98
C TYR A 83 -6.27 -5.90 3.33
N ALA A 84 -6.77 -4.87 4.02
CA ALA A 84 -7.72 -3.91 3.44
C ALA A 84 -7.12 -3.21 2.21
N LEU A 85 -5.90 -2.69 2.32
CA LEU A 85 -5.23 -1.98 1.23
C LEU A 85 -5.00 -2.88 0.01
N VAL A 86 -4.48 -4.09 0.22
CA VAL A 86 -4.23 -5.06 -0.86
C VAL A 86 -5.54 -5.50 -1.49
N SER A 87 -6.55 -5.87 -0.70
CA SER A 87 -7.84 -6.32 -1.22
C SER A 87 -8.49 -5.26 -2.10
N THR A 88 -8.49 -3.99 -1.66
CA THR A 88 -9.06 -2.88 -2.43
C THR A 88 -8.24 -2.59 -3.69
N LEU A 89 -6.91 -2.59 -3.61
CA LEU A 89 -6.05 -2.34 -4.78
C LEU A 89 -6.20 -3.40 -5.86
N LEU A 90 -6.32 -4.68 -5.48
CA LEU A 90 -6.46 -5.79 -6.41
C LEU A 90 -7.83 -5.80 -7.09
N SER A 91 -8.88 -5.44 -6.36
CA SER A 91 -10.27 -5.50 -6.82
C SER A 91 -10.63 -4.35 -7.77
N HIS A 92 -11.74 -4.52 -8.51
CA HIS A 92 -12.41 -3.40 -9.18
C HIS A 92 -12.81 -2.31 -8.15
N PRO A 93 -12.67 -1.01 -8.48
CA PRO A 93 -12.29 -0.43 -9.78
C PRO A 93 -10.79 -0.30 -10.02
N TYR A 94 -9.95 -0.57 -9.02
CA TYR A 94 -8.52 -0.25 -9.08
C TYR A 94 -7.72 -1.19 -9.97
N ASN A 95 -8.03 -2.49 -9.94
CA ASN A 95 -7.43 -3.53 -10.79
C ASN A 95 -5.89 -3.42 -10.85
N LYS A 96 -5.24 -3.19 -9.70
CA LYS A 96 -3.80 -3.04 -9.62
C LYS A 96 -3.12 -4.38 -9.39
N THR A 97 -1.81 -4.34 -9.56
CA THR A 97 -0.90 -5.39 -9.08
C THR A 97 -0.08 -4.83 -7.92
N VAL A 98 0.21 -5.68 -6.93
CA VAL A 98 0.98 -5.30 -5.74
C VAL A 98 2.06 -6.33 -5.45
N LEU A 99 3.18 -5.84 -4.92
CA LEU A 99 4.27 -6.67 -4.40
C LEU A 99 4.29 -6.56 -2.87
N ILE A 100 4.31 -7.69 -2.18
CA ILE A 100 4.45 -7.80 -0.73
C ILE A 100 5.77 -8.51 -0.43
N ILE A 101 6.65 -7.86 0.30
CA ILE A 101 7.86 -8.46 0.86
C ILE A 101 7.60 -8.72 2.33
N ASP A 102 7.47 -10.00 2.71
CA ASP A 102 7.13 -10.42 4.07
C ASP A 102 8.34 -11.10 4.73
N THR A 103 9.07 -10.34 5.55
CA THR A 103 10.26 -10.83 6.25
C THR A 103 9.90 -11.57 7.54
N GLU A 104 8.69 -11.33 8.07
CA GLU A 104 8.21 -11.95 9.31
C GLU A 104 7.50 -13.28 9.07
N HIS A 105 7.10 -13.56 7.83
CA HIS A 105 6.29 -14.72 7.43
C HIS A 105 4.91 -14.72 8.11
N ARG A 106 4.30 -13.54 8.24
CA ARG A 106 2.99 -13.36 8.89
C ARG A 106 1.87 -12.95 7.95
N PHE A 107 2.19 -12.59 6.72
CA PHE A 107 1.17 -12.27 5.72
C PHE A 107 0.49 -13.57 5.25
N ASP A 108 -0.83 -13.57 5.26
CA ASP A 108 -1.67 -14.70 4.88
C ASP A 108 -2.62 -14.25 3.76
N ALA A 109 -2.35 -14.72 2.54
CA ALA A 109 -3.12 -14.34 1.36
C ALA A 109 -4.58 -14.81 1.42
N THR A 110 -4.92 -15.80 2.27
CA THR A 110 -6.30 -16.28 2.43
C THR A 110 -7.21 -15.25 3.11
N ARG A 111 -6.62 -14.22 3.74
CA ARG A 111 -7.34 -13.12 4.38
C ARG A 111 -7.68 -11.98 3.42
N LEU A 112 -7.26 -12.06 2.16
CA LEU A 112 -7.59 -11.06 1.15
C LEU A 112 -9.04 -11.22 0.69
N LEU A 113 -9.77 -10.11 0.69
CA LEU A 113 -11.17 -10.04 0.31
C LEU A 113 -11.29 -9.58 -1.15
N CYS A 114 -10.85 -10.44 -2.07
CA CYS A 114 -10.96 -10.22 -3.52
C CYS A 114 -11.20 -11.55 -4.24
N ASN A 115 -11.58 -11.49 -5.51
CA ASN A 115 -11.87 -12.69 -6.29
C ASN A 115 -10.59 -13.51 -6.54
N GLN A 116 -10.73 -14.81 -6.78
CA GLN A 116 -9.59 -15.69 -7.04
C GLN A 116 -8.73 -15.22 -8.22
N ASP A 117 -9.37 -14.64 -9.24
CA ASP A 117 -8.72 -14.03 -10.38
C ASP A 117 -7.88 -12.81 -10.01
N ASP A 118 -8.27 -12.05 -8.99
CA ASP A 118 -7.52 -10.89 -8.52
C ASP A 118 -6.32 -11.30 -7.67
N LEU A 119 -6.42 -12.41 -6.92
CA LEU A 119 -5.33 -12.92 -6.07
C LEU A 119 -4.05 -13.22 -6.85
N ARG A 120 -4.14 -13.64 -8.13
CA ARG A 120 -2.96 -13.91 -8.97
C ARG A 120 -2.09 -12.66 -9.23
N HIS A 121 -2.60 -11.48 -8.89
CA HIS A 121 -1.95 -10.19 -9.06
C HIS A 121 -1.34 -9.64 -7.75
N ALA A 122 -1.37 -10.41 -6.66
CA ALA A 122 -0.56 -10.17 -5.48
C ALA A 122 0.66 -11.08 -5.49
N TYR A 123 1.85 -10.48 -5.57
CA TYR A 123 3.12 -11.21 -5.51
C TYR A 123 3.66 -11.13 -4.09
N VAL A 124 3.82 -12.28 -3.43
CA VAL A 124 4.35 -12.34 -2.08
C VAL A 124 5.75 -12.94 -2.12
N HIS A 125 6.75 -12.14 -1.80
CA HIS A 125 8.12 -12.58 -1.64
C HIS A 125 8.45 -12.75 -0.16
N ARG A 126 8.88 -13.95 0.23
CA ARG A 126 9.30 -14.26 1.61
C ARG A 126 10.78 -14.65 1.62
N PRO A 127 11.68 -13.73 2.01
CA PRO A 127 13.10 -14.04 2.11
C PRO A 127 13.37 -15.15 3.12
N ALA A 128 14.39 -15.97 2.85
CA ALA A 128 14.87 -16.96 3.80
C ALA A 128 15.28 -16.25 5.11
N ARG A 129 14.83 -16.78 6.25
CA ARG A 129 15.32 -16.32 7.56
C ARG A 129 16.80 -16.67 7.63
N ARG A 130 17.69 -15.68 7.56
CA ARG A 130 19.10 -15.92 7.85
C ARG A 130 19.20 -16.24 9.33
N GLY A 131 19.46 -17.51 9.66
CA GLY A 131 19.82 -17.89 11.02
C GLY A 131 21.08 -17.14 11.41
N ASN A 132 21.18 -16.73 12.68
CA ASN A 132 22.42 -16.18 13.24
C ASN A 132 23.53 -17.23 13.04
N VAL A 133 24.37 -17.06 12.02
CA VAL A 133 25.58 -17.88 11.88
C VAL A 133 26.66 -17.43 12.86
N ASP A 134 26.57 -16.21 13.40
CA ASP A 134 27.51 -15.71 14.40
C ASP A 134 26.79 -15.32 15.69
N GLY A 135 26.97 -16.12 16.73
CA GLY A 135 26.43 -15.92 18.09
C GLY A 135 27.03 -14.72 18.86
N ARG A 136 27.27 -13.59 18.19
CA ARG A 136 27.93 -12.40 18.77
C ARG A 136 27.25 -11.06 18.51
N SER A 137 25.94 -11.03 18.27
CA SER A 137 25.20 -9.76 18.25
C SER A 137 23.87 -9.88 18.97
N GLY A 138 23.86 -9.35 20.20
CA GLY A 138 22.62 -9.04 20.91
C GLY A 138 21.93 -7.87 20.22
N GLY A 139 20.68 -8.07 19.81
CA GLY A 139 19.78 -7.01 19.36
C GLY A 139 19.35 -7.09 17.90
N GLY A 140 18.31 -7.89 17.63
CA GLY A 140 17.47 -7.79 16.43
C GLY A 140 17.79 -8.78 15.31
N ALA A 141 17.10 -9.92 15.29
CA ALA A 141 17.08 -10.89 14.19
C ALA A 141 16.29 -10.36 12.97
N GLY A 142 16.69 -9.19 12.45
CA GLY A 142 16.05 -8.52 11.32
C GLY A 142 17.04 -8.32 10.17
N MET A 143 16.53 -8.33 8.93
CA MET A 143 17.32 -7.97 7.76
C MET A 143 17.75 -6.51 7.85
N GLY A 144 19.03 -6.22 7.56
CA GLY A 144 19.56 -4.85 7.60
C GLY A 144 18.87 -3.94 6.57
N ALA A 145 18.81 -2.64 6.84
CA ALA A 145 18.14 -1.68 5.97
C ALA A 145 18.69 -1.69 4.52
N ASP A 146 19.99 -1.92 4.36
CA ASP A 146 20.65 -1.96 3.06
C ASP A 146 20.26 -3.19 2.26
N GLN A 147 20.22 -4.35 2.93
CA GLN A 147 19.74 -5.62 2.35
C GLN A 147 18.26 -5.52 1.94
N ILE A 148 17.44 -4.81 2.73
CA ILE A 148 16.04 -4.57 2.38
C ILE A 148 15.91 -3.66 1.16
N ARG A 149 16.74 -2.61 1.05
CA ARG A 149 16.74 -1.73 -0.14
C ARG A 149 17.15 -2.49 -1.39
N GLU A 150 18.19 -3.32 -1.31
CA GLU A 150 18.64 -4.17 -2.41
C GLU A 150 17.56 -5.18 -2.81
N LEU A 151 16.93 -5.84 -1.84
CA LEU A 151 15.84 -6.78 -2.07
C LEU A 151 14.64 -6.11 -2.73
N VAL A 152 14.23 -4.94 -2.24
CA VAL A 152 13.17 -4.15 -2.84
C VAL A 152 13.54 -3.79 -4.27
N ALA A 153 14.74 -3.24 -4.53
CA ALA A 153 15.16 -2.88 -5.88
C ALA A 153 15.16 -4.07 -6.85
N ALA A 154 15.64 -5.24 -6.42
CA ALA A 154 15.63 -6.45 -7.24
C ALA A 154 14.20 -6.93 -7.55
N ALA A 155 13.31 -6.95 -6.54
CA ALA A 155 11.93 -7.36 -6.71
C ALA A 155 11.13 -6.39 -7.59
N GLU A 156 11.41 -5.08 -7.48
CA GLU A 156 10.83 -4.04 -8.33
C GLU A 156 11.30 -4.17 -9.78
N GLY A 157 12.59 -4.45 -10.00
CA GLY A 157 13.11 -4.76 -11.33
C GLY A 157 12.39 -5.95 -11.96
N TRP A 158 12.09 -7.00 -11.17
CA TRP A 158 11.31 -8.14 -11.64
C TRP A 158 9.84 -7.79 -11.92
N MET A 159 9.21 -6.91 -11.12
CA MET A 159 7.85 -6.42 -11.38
C MET A 159 7.73 -5.52 -12.61
N LEU A 160 8.83 -4.92 -13.07
CA LEU A 160 8.85 -4.04 -14.25
C LEU A 160 9.26 -4.78 -15.52
N TYR A 161 10.22 -5.69 -15.42
CA TYR A 161 10.87 -6.30 -16.58
C TYR A 161 10.83 -7.84 -16.57
N GLY A 162 10.35 -8.46 -15.50
CA GLY A 162 10.26 -9.91 -15.36
C GLY A 162 9.04 -10.51 -16.07
N GLY A 163 9.08 -11.82 -16.30
CA GLY A 163 7.95 -12.56 -16.86
C GLY A 163 6.92 -12.89 -15.78
N HIS A 164 5.85 -12.10 -15.68
CA HIS A 164 4.74 -12.33 -14.76
C HIS A 164 3.38 -12.06 -15.40
N HIS A 165 2.32 -12.71 -14.89
CA HIS A 165 0.99 -12.71 -15.51
C HIS A 165 0.16 -11.44 -15.25
N SER A 166 0.80 -10.35 -14.83
CA SER A 166 0.14 -9.08 -14.50
C SER A 166 0.35 -7.97 -15.54
N GLY A 167 0.88 -8.27 -16.73
CA GLY A 167 1.20 -7.23 -17.73
C GLY A 167 0.03 -6.33 -18.15
N ALA A 168 -1.23 -6.77 -17.95
CA ALA A 168 -2.43 -5.98 -18.22
C ALA A 168 -2.86 -5.05 -17.06
N ARG A 169 -2.20 -5.12 -15.90
CA ARG A 169 -2.52 -4.32 -14.71
C ARG A 169 -1.36 -3.39 -14.38
N GLN A 170 -1.69 -2.13 -14.05
CA GLN A 170 -0.69 -1.22 -13.52
C GLN A 170 -0.18 -1.75 -12.16
N TRP A 171 1.14 -1.83 -12.02
CA TRP A 171 1.77 -2.08 -10.72
C TRP A 171 1.67 -0.83 -9.84
N TRP A 172 1.08 -0.97 -8.65
CA TRP A 172 0.87 0.13 -7.71
C TRP A 172 2.12 0.42 -6.87
N GLY A 173 2.79 -0.62 -6.37
CA GLY A 173 3.97 -0.48 -5.52
C GLY A 173 4.32 -1.70 -4.67
N THR A 174 5.25 -1.47 -3.75
CA THR A 174 5.83 -2.48 -2.85
C THR A 174 5.43 -2.22 -1.40
N MET A 175 4.92 -3.23 -0.73
CA MET A 175 4.65 -3.22 0.71
C MET A 175 5.68 -4.10 1.42
N VAL A 176 6.35 -3.59 2.44
CA VAL A 176 7.36 -4.32 3.21
C VAL A 176 6.86 -4.56 4.63
N ILE A 177 6.77 -5.84 5.01
CA ILE A 177 6.31 -6.29 6.32
C ILE A 177 7.52 -6.80 7.10
N GLY A 178 7.75 -6.21 8.28
CA GLY A 178 8.77 -6.62 9.23
C GLY A 178 10.12 -5.95 9.10
N ALA A 179 10.24 -4.92 8.25
CA ALA A 179 11.49 -4.23 8.03
C ALA A 179 11.31 -2.74 7.72
N LEU A 180 12.38 -1.99 7.99
CA LEU A 180 12.51 -0.58 7.65
C LEU A 180 13.42 -0.43 6.43
N GLY A 181 13.26 0.67 5.70
CA GLY A 181 14.30 1.16 4.79
C GLY A 181 13.92 1.25 3.32
N ALA A 182 12.85 0.61 2.86
CA ALA A 182 12.31 0.77 1.51
C ALA A 182 10.88 0.24 1.37
N GLY A 183 10.20 0.63 0.29
CA GLY A 183 8.81 0.32 0.01
C GLY A 183 7.93 1.56 -0.06
N ASP A 184 6.77 1.43 -0.69
CA ASP A 184 5.71 2.45 -0.68
C ASP A 184 4.95 2.42 0.65
N VAL A 185 4.78 1.22 1.20
CA VAL A 185 4.26 0.95 2.54
C VAL A 185 5.29 0.16 3.31
N THR A 186 5.59 0.57 4.54
CA THR A 186 6.44 -0.17 5.47
C THR A 186 5.67 -0.47 6.73
N THR A 187 5.76 -1.69 7.24
CA THR A 187 5.20 -2.05 8.53
C THR A 187 6.30 -2.64 9.41
N ALA A 188 6.60 -1.97 10.51
CA ALA A 188 7.71 -2.36 11.38
C ALA A 188 7.44 -1.88 12.82
N TRP A 189 8.43 -2.06 13.70
CA TRP A 189 8.37 -1.55 15.07
C TRP A 189 8.35 -0.01 15.13
N LYS A 190 8.75 0.69 14.05
CA LYS A 190 8.78 2.15 13.94
C LYS A 190 7.97 2.61 12.71
N GLY A 191 7.20 3.68 12.90
CA GLY A 191 6.34 4.30 11.89
C GLY A 191 5.49 5.41 12.52
N TRP A 192 4.82 6.19 11.68
CA TRP A 192 4.07 7.39 12.10
C TRP A 192 2.55 7.18 12.14
N LEU A 193 2.06 6.11 11.50
CA LEU A 193 0.68 5.68 11.55
C LEU A 193 0.56 4.45 12.44
N ARG A 194 -0.36 4.46 13.40
CA ARG A 194 -0.58 3.36 14.33
C ARG A 194 -1.94 2.72 14.07
N VAL A 195 -1.96 1.40 14.01
CA VAL A 195 -3.19 0.61 13.88
C VAL A 195 -3.39 -0.17 15.17
N ASP A 196 -4.54 -0.03 15.80
CA ASP A 196 -4.95 -0.83 16.95
C ASP A 196 -6.40 -1.28 16.75
N ARG A 197 -6.86 -2.20 17.60
CA ARG A 197 -8.30 -2.46 17.69
C ARG A 197 -8.95 -1.30 18.44
N GLU A 198 -10.13 -0.86 18.01
CA GLU A 198 -10.90 0.09 18.81
C GLU A 198 -11.12 -0.48 20.22
N TYR A 199 -11.15 0.41 21.22
CA TYR A 199 -11.23 0.02 22.61
C TYR A 199 -12.51 -0.79 22.87
N VAL A 200 -12.32 -2.04 23.29
CA VAL A 200 -13.39 -2.89 23.81
C VAL A 200 -13.23 -2.99 25.32
N PRO A 201 -14.24 -2.60 26.12
CA PRO A 201 -14.17 -2.70 27.57
C PRO A 201 -13.79 -4.10 28.06
N GLY A 202 -12.91 -4.15 29.06
CA GLY A 202 -12.45 -5.38 29.69
C GLY A 202 -13.54 -6.08 30.53
N PHE A 203 -13.11 -7.07 31.31
CA PHE A 203 -13.97 -7.68 32.33
C PHE A 203 -14.31 -6.65 33.42
N SER A 204 -15.55 -6.68 33.90
CA SER A 204 -16.02 -5.83 34.98
C SER A 204 -15.13 -6.02 36.21
N ILE A 205 -14.88 -4.94 36.95
CA ILE A 205 -14.19 -5.04 38.24
C ILE A 205 -15.00 -5.97 39.15
N GLY A 206 -14.38 -7.05 39.65
CA GLY A 206 -15.03 -8.09 40.45
C GLY A 206 -15.48 -9.32 39.67
N CYS A 207 -15.30 -9.36 38.33
CA CYS A 207 -15.54 -10.57 37.54
C CYS A 207 -14.59 -11.69 37.98
N SER A 208 -15.15 -12.82 38.39
CA SER A 208 -14.36 -14.01 38.70
C SER A 208 -13.78 -14.65 37.44
N ALA A 209 -12.73 -15.46 37.60
CA ALA A 209 -12.14 -16.20 36.49
C ALA A 209 -13.13 -17.18 35.83
N THR A 210 -14.03 -17.78 36.62
CA THR A 210 -15.05 -18.71 36.12
C THR A 210 -16.12 -17.98 35.30
N GLU A 211 -16.55 -16.80 35.74
CA GLU A 211 -17.43 -15.92 34.95
C GLU A 211 -16.74 -15.44 33.66
N ALA A 212 -15.46 -15.10 33.75
CA ALA A 212 -14.70 -14.64 32.60
C ALA A 212 -14.56 -15.71 31.51
N VAL A 213 -14.38 -16.98 31.90
CA VAL A 213 -14.33 -18.11 30.96
C VAL A 213 -15.70 -18.37 30.32
N LYS A 214 -16.80 -18.26 31.07
CA LYS A 214 -18.15 -18.43 30.53
C LYS A 214 -18.50 -17.36 29.49
N ASP A 215 -18.06 -16.12 29.73
CA ASP A 215 -18.32 -14.98 28.85
C ASP A 215 -17.28 -14.82 27.72
N ARG A 216 -16.28 -15.71 27.65
CA ARG A 216 -15.16 -15.59 26.71
C ARG A 216 -15.61 -15.54 25.25
N GLN A 217 -16.54 -16.41 24.86
CA GLN A 217 -16.98 -16.51 23.46
C GLN A 217 -17.72 -15.25 23.02
N GLN A 218 -18.69 -14.80 23.81
CA GLN A 218 -19.43 -13.56 23.57
C GLN A 218 -18.49 -12.35 23.52
N ARG A 219 -17.49 -12.28 24.41
CA ARG A 219 -16.48 -11.21 24.34
C ARG A 219 -15.60 -11.30 23.11
N GLN A 220 -15.21 -12.50 22.69
CA GLN A 220 -14.43 -12.67 21.47
C GLN A 220 -15.21 -12.14 20.26
N GLU A 221 -16.52 -12.39 20.19
CA GLU A 221 -17.39 -11.85 19.14
C GLU A 221 -17.45 -10.32 19.17
N VAL A 222 -17.54 -9.69 20.35
CA VAL A 222 -17.49 -8.22 20.49
C VAL A 222 -16.13 -7.68 20.03
N VAL A 223 -15.04 -8.34 20.40
CA VAL A 223 -13.68 -7.97 19.97
C VAL A 223 -13.53 -8.12 18.46
N ASP A 224 -14.07 -9.19 17.88
CA ASP A 224 -14.01 -9.49 16.44
C ASP A 224 -14.96 -8.62 15.61
N ALA A 225 -15.99 -8.05 16.22
CA ALA A 225 -16.88 -7.06 15.59
C ALA A 225 -16.38 -5.61 15.72
N ALA A 226 -15.54 -5.30 16.71
CA ALA A 226 -15.00 -3.95 16.89
C ALA A 226 -14.25 -3.47 15.64
N PRO A 227 -14.30 -2.20 15.25
CA PRO A 227 -13.53 -1.72 14.10
C PRO A 227 -12.04 -1.60 14.44
N TRP A 228 -11.23 -1.48 13.40
CA TRP A 228 -9.82 -1.11 13.51
C TRP A 228 -9.71 0.40 13.61
N ALA A 229 -8.94 0.87 14.59
CA ALA A 229 -8.63 2.28 14.77
C ALA A 229 -7.27 2.60 14.17
N VAL A 230 -7.23 3.59 13.29
CA VAL A 230 -6.02 4.12 12.67
C VAL A 230 -5.78 5.52 13.22
N SER A 231 -4.60 5.76 13.79
CA SER A 231 -4.28 7.03 14.44
C SER A 231 -2.87 7.52 14.12
N SER A 232 -2.72 8.83 14.10
CA SER A 232 -1.44 9.54 13.96
C SER A 232 -1.56 10.91 14.63
N GLN A 233 -0.45 11.65 14.69
CA GLN A 233 -0.49 13.06 15.12
C GLN A 233 -1.34 13.97 14.20
N TRP A 234 -1.69 13.50 13.00
CA TRP A 234 -2.44 14.26 12.00
C TRP A 234 -3.95 13.97 11.99
N GLY A 235 -4.40 13.06 12.85
CA GLY A 235 -5.80 12.63 12.96
C GLY A 235 -5.95 11.12 13.03
N CYS A 236 -7.20 10.67 12.98
CA CYS A 236 -7.58 9.27 13.04
C CYS A 236 -8.78 8.95 12.14
N PHE A 237 -8.97 7.67 11.85
CA PHE A 237 -10.19 7.12 11.26
C PHE A 237 -10.36 5.67 11.73
N THR A 238 -11.56 5.10 11.51
CA THR A 238 -11.84 3.69 11.77
C THR A 238 -12.26 2.97 10.50
N PHE A 239 -12.01 1.65 10.44
CA PHE A 239 -12.47 0.81 9.34
C PHE A 239 -12.80 -0.60 9.84
N THR A 240 -13.73 -1.29 9.18
CA THR A 240 -13.99 -2.72 9.40
C THR A 240 -13.41 -3.55 8.26
N ASP A 241 -13.20 -4.85 8.49
CA ASP A 241 -12.71 -5.76 7.45
C ASP A 241 -13.66 -5.77 6.23
N SER A 242 -14.97 -5.64 6.48
CA SER A 242 -16.05 -5.62 5.47
C SER A 242 -16.15 -4.33 4.65
N ASP A 243 -15.58 -3.20 5.12
CA ASP A 243 -15.66 -1.94 4.39
C ASP A 243 -14.80 -1.95 3.11
N SER A 244 -13.85 -2.88 3.01
CA SER A 244 -13.13 -3.18 1.77
C SER A 244 -14.03 -3.79 0.68
N THR A 245 -15.12 -4.46 1.07
CA THR A 245 -16.07 -5.15 0.18
C THR A 245 -17.28 -4.28 -0.21
N LYS A 246 -17.64 -3.28 0.61
CA LYS A 246 -18.78 -2.38 0.32
C LYS A 246 -18.54 -1.43 -0.85
N ILE A 247 -17.29 -1.24 -1.27
CA ILE A 247 -16.96 -0.51 -2.51
C ILE A 247 -17.33 -1.35 -3.74
N THR A 248 -17.51 -2.67 -3.60
CA THR A 248 -17.77 -3.61 -4.70
C THR A 248 -19.27 -3.85 -4.95
N LEU A 249 -20.17 -3.39 -4.09
CA LEU A 249 -21.62 -3.60 -4.23
C LEU A 249 -22.38 -2.28 -4.14
N ASP A 250 -22.19 -1.40 -5.13
CA ASP A 250 -23.28 -0.54 -5.55
C ASP A 250 -23.70 -0.87 -7.00
N PRO A 251 -24.65 -1.80 -7.19
CA PRO A 251 -25.27 -2.04 -8.49
C PRO A 251 -26.50 -1.16 -8.71
N ARG A 252 -26.73 -0.07 -7.95
CA ARG A 252 -27.93 0.76 -8.14
C ARG A 252 -27.69 1.88 -9.16
N GLY A 253 -27.52 1.44 -10.40
CA GLY A 253 -27.67 2.24 -11.60
C GLY A 253 -28.80 1.74 -12.50
N SER A 254 -29.93 1.30 -11.94
CA SER A 254 -31.17 1.17 -12.72
C SER A 254 -32.42 1.23 -11.81
N THR A 255 -33.13 2.35 -11.88
CA THR A 255 -34.61 2.35 -11.86
C THR A 255 -35.09 3.57 -12.66
N ASP A 256 -35.88 3.26 -13.69
CA ASP A 256 -36.68 4.07 -14.61
C ASP A 256 -37.05 5.51 -14.22
N ARG A 257 -36.90 6.41 -15.20
CA ARG A 257 -38.01 7.06 -15.92
C ARG A 257 -37.55 7.56 -17.28
#